data_AF-A0A7S3E089-F1
#
_entry.id   AF-A0A7S3E089-F1
#
_cell.length_a   1.000
_cell.length_b   1.000
_cell.length_c   1.000
_cell.angle_alpha   90.00
_cell.angle_beta   90.00
_cell.angle_gamma   90.00
#
_symmetry.space_group_name_H-M   'P 1'
#
loop_
_entity.id
_entity.type
_entity.pdbx_description
1 polymer ?
#
loop_
_entity_poly.entity_id
_entity_poly.type
_entity_poly.pdbx_seq_one_letter_code
_entity_poly.pdbx_strand_id
1 'polypeptide(L)'
;ISSSVADGMEQGGQDSLANKHGVRTPLHAKALIEELDHKQLVMLRDGRKIVGLFRSCDQFANLVFQNPYERIIVANQYCDIPLGSIYLVRGENVVLMGRVDEAKEIPTTLQLVSPEEIRKAQQAEKDEMLVRGTMLQR
;
A
#
# COMPACT_ATOMS: atom_id res chain seq x y z
N ILE A 1 34.36 41.41 -30.62
CA ILE A 1 33.86 42.25 -29.51
C ILE A 1 32.53 41.61 -29.12
N SER A 2 32.53 40.68 -28.16
CA SER A 2 31.96 40.86 -26.80
C SER A 2 30.47 41.27 -26.88
N SER A 3 29.47 40.52 -26.41
CA SER A 3 29.33 39.94 -25.07
C SER A 3 28.13 38.98 -24.97
N SER A 4 28.27 38.02 -24.05
CA SER A 4 27.30 37.07 -23.49
C SER A 4 26.08 37.67 -22.76
N VAL A 5 24.91 37.02 -22.87
CA VAL A 5 23.85 36.90 -21.82
C VAL A 5 23.08 35.59 -22.13
N ALA A 6 23.40 34.45 -21.51
CA ALA A 6 22.85 33.92 -20.24
C ALA A 6 21.32 33.73 -20.22
N ASP A 7 20.92 32.47 -20.49
CA ASP A 7 20.07 31.57 -19.69
C ASP A 7 18.86 32.10 -18.87
N GLY A 8 17.74 31.38 -18.95
CA GLY A 8 16.60 31.57 -18.04
C GLY A 8 15.22 31.28 -18.64
N MET A 9 14.92 30.02 -18.99
CA MET A 9 13.52 29.59 -19.11
C MET A 9 13.00 29.16 -17.74
N GLU A 10 12.10 29.98 -17.20
CA GLU A 10 11.34 29.78 -15.97
C GLU A 10 10.63 28.42 -15.96
N GLN A 11 11.14 27.47 -15.17
CA GLN A 11 10.33 26.39 -14.60
C GLN A 11 9.99 26.77 -13.16
N GLY A 12 8.91 27.52 -12.98
CA GLY A 12 8.46 27.99 -11.68
C GLY A 12 6.96 28.25 -11.68
N GLY A 13 6.16 27.19 -11.79
CA GLY A 13 4.72 27.34 -11.95
C GLY A 13 3.91 26.17 -11.45
N GLN A 14 4.11 25.73 -10.20
CA GLN A 14 3.11 24.91 -9.47
C GLN A 14 3.28 24.84 -7.94
N ASP A 15 4.25 25.56 -7.34
CA ASP A 15 4.45 25.57 -5.87
C ASP A 15 3.68 26.69 -5.14
N SER A 16 2.81 27.44 -5.81
CA SER A 16 2.20 28.67 -5.28
C SER A 16 1.02 28.47 -4.31
N LEU A 17 0.71 27.25 -3.89
CA LEU A 17 -0.29 26.98 -2.84
C LEU A 17 0.30 26.50 -1.51
N ALA A 18 1.62 26.42 -1.38
CA ALA A 18 2.27 25.99 -0.15
C ALA A 18 2.48 27.15 0.84
N ASN A 19 1.55 27.26 1.79
CA ASN A 19 1.77 27.68 3.18
C ASN A 19 2.58 28.98 3.44
N LYS A 20 1.84 30.07 3.65
CA LYS A 20 2.25 31.41 4.14
C LYS A 20 3.11 31.44 5.43
N HIS A 21 3.44 30.30 6.06
CA HIS A 21 4.19 30.20 7.32
C HIS A 21 5.51 29.41 7.23
N GLY A 22 6.04 29.12 6.05
CA GLY A 22 7.43 28.63 5.89
C GLY A 22 7.72 27.24 6.47
N VAL A 23 6.71 26.50 6.92
CA VAL A 23 6.88 25.10 7.34
C VAL A 23 6.93 24.23 6.09
N ARG A 24 8.13 23.83 5.68
CA ARG A 24 8.34 22.84 4.61
C ARG A 24 7.84 21.49 5.11
N THR A 25 6.74 20.99 4.54
CA THR A 25 6.31 19.61 4.76
C THR A 25 7.42 18.68 4.24
N PRO A 26 7.90 17.70 5.02
CA PRO A 26 8.90 16.74 4.55
C PRO A 26 8.40 16.06 3.27
N LEU A 27 9.28 15.81 2.29
CA LEU A 27 8.91 15.18 1.02
C LEU A 27 8.13 13.87 1.21
N HIS A 28 8.49 13.09 2.22
CA HIS A 28 7.85 11.81 2.53
C HIS A 28 6.41 11.98 3.02
N ALA A 29 6.13 13.03 3.78
CA ALA A 29 4.78 13.34 4.23
C ALA A 29 3.92 13.89 3.07
N LYS A 30 4.52 14.65 2.15
CA LYS A 30 3.82 15.14 0.94
C LYS A 30 3.31 13.96 0.09
N ALA A 31 4.14 12.95 -0.14
CA ALA A 31 3.77 11.77 -0.93
C ALA A 31 2.56 11.01 -0.34
N LEU A 32 2.49 10.85 0.99
CA LEU A 32 1.35 10.19 1.63
C LEU A 32 0.08 11.05 1.58
N ILE A 33 0.21 12.37 1.78
CA ILE A 33 -0.95 13.28 1.75
C ILE A 33 -1.61 13.27 0.36
N GLU A 34 -0.83 13.18 -0.72
CA GLU A 34 -1.32 13.10 -2.10
C GLU A 34 -2.10 11.80 -2.40
N GLU A 35 -1.91 10.76 -1.59
CA GLU A 35 -2.59 9.47 -1.75
C GLU A 35 -3.89 9.34 -0.93
N LEU A 36 -4.25 10.36 -0.14
CA LEU A 36 -5.49 10.38 0.63
C LEU A 36 -6.73 10.26 -0.28
N ASP A 37 -7.78 9.65 0.27
CA ASP A 37 -9.06 9.41 -0.40
C ASP A 37 -8.98 8.53 -1.66
N HIS A 38 -7.84 7.88 -1.87
CA HIS A 38 -7.68 6.82 -2.86
C HIS A 38 -7.73 5.44 -2.20
N LYS A 39 -8.16 4.44 -2.98
CA LYS A 39 -8.07 3.05 -2.57
C LYS A 39 -6.63 2.58 -2.69
N GLN A 40 -6.12 1.98 -1.63
CA GLN A 40 -4.71 1.61 -1.52
C GLN A 40 -4.61 0.16 -1.08
N LEU A 41 -3.60 -0.53 -1.61
CA LEU A 41 -3.14 -1.82 -1.12
C LEU A 41 -1.90 -1.59 -0.27
N VAL A 42 -1.90 -2.15 0.94
CA VAL A 42 -0.79 -2.12 1.89
C VAL A 42 -0.32 -3.54 2.13
N MET A 43 0.97 -3.80 1.94
CA MET A 43 1.59 -5.05 2.38
C MET A 43 2.27 -4.86 3.73
N LEU A 44 1.94 -5.74 4.67
CA LEU A 44 2.50 -5.75 6.01
C LEU A 44 3.65 -6.74 6.13
N ARG A 45 4.46 -6.58 7.16
CA ARG A 45 5.62 -7.46 7.45
C ARG A 45 5.28 -8.92 7.69
N ASP A 46 4.06 -9.20 8.16
CA ASP A 46 3.56 -10.57 8.36
C ASP A 46 3.00 -11.19 7.07
N GLY A 47 3.14 -10.49 5.93
CA GLY A 47 2.70 -10.96 4.61
C GLY A 47 1.22 -10.66 4.30
N ARG A 48 0.48 -10.05 5.24
CA ARG A 48 -0.92 -9.68 5.04
C ARG A 48 -1.04 -8.54 4.03
N LYS A 49 -2.10 -8.57 3.23
CA LYS A 49 -2.41 -7.57 2.19
C LYS A 49 -3.71 -6.91 2.58
N ILE A 50 -3.66 -5.64 2.99
CA ILE A 50 -4.83 -4.88 3.38
C ILE A 50 -5.20 -3.95 2.24
N VAL A 51 -6.46 -3.94 1.83
CA VAL A 51 -6.97 -3.00 0.84
C VAL A 51 -8.09 -2.19 1.47
N GLY A 52 -8.08 -0.88 1.26
CA GLY A 52 -9.10 0.01 1.80
C GLY A 52 -8.96 1.43 1.31
N LEU A 53 -9.90 2.28 1.73
CA LEU A 53 -9.88 3.70 1.42
C LEU A 53 -9.00 4.43 2.43
N PHE A 54 -7.91 5.04 1.97
CA PHE A 54 -6.94 5.70 2.84
C PHE A 54 -7.45 7.07 3.29
N ARG A 55 -7.57 7.29 4.60
CA ARG A 55 -8.24 8.49 5.16
C ARG A 55 -7.32 9.43 5.92
N SER A 56 -6.29 8.91 6.59
CA SER A 56 -5.33 9.75 7.29
C SER A 56 -4.03 9.02 7.57
N CYS A 57 -2.98 9.81 7.76
CA CYS A 57 -1.71 9.34 8.29
C CYS A 57 -1.05 10.36 9.20
N ASP A 58 -0.02 9.91 9.93
CA ASP A 58 0.90 10.77 10.65
C ASP A 58 2.32 10.73 10.06
N GLN A 59 3.25 11.48 10.65
CA GLN A 59 4.65 11.54 10.21
C GLN A 59 5.42 10.21 10.36
N PHE A 60 4.87 9.23 11.09
CA PHE A 60 5.45 7.90 11.26
C PHE A 60 4.82 6.87 10.31
N ALA A 61 3.99 7.33 9.36
CA ALA A 61 3.22 6.50 8.44
C ALA A 61 2.26 5.53 9.15
N ASN A 62 1.75 5.87 10.35
CA ASN A 62 0.58 5.19 10.87
C ASN A 62 -0.61 5.52 9.95
N LEU A 63 -1.30 4.51 9.42
CA LEU A 63 -2.31 4.68 8.38
C LEU A 63 -3.70 4.36 8.92
N VAL A 64 -4.70 5.15 8.55
CA VAL A 64 -6.11 4.87 8.85
C VAL A 64 -6.85 4.56 7.56
N PHE A 65 -7.53 3.42 7.55
CA PHE A 65 -8.35 2.96 6.44
C PHE A 65 -9.81 2.89 6.82
N GLN A 66 -10.68 3.29 5.89
CA GLN A 66 -12.11 3.09 5.97
C GLN A 66 -12.53 1.86 5.15
N ASN A 67 -13.46 1.08 5.70
CA ASN A 67 -14.01 -0.17 5.15
C ASN A 67 -12.95 -1.11 4.55
N PRO A 68 -11.84 -1.38 5.26
CA PRO A 68 -10.79 -2.20 4.70
C PRO A 68 -11.15 -3.68 4.77
N TYR A 69 -10.53 -4.44 3.88
CA TYR A 69 -10.55 -5.89 3.86
C TYR A 69 -9.13 -6.42 3.73
N GLU A 70 -8.90 -7.59 4.32
CA GLU A 70 -7.69 -8.38 4.10
C GLU A 70 -7.89 -9.27 2.88
N ARG A 71 -7.01 -9.12 1.90
CA ARG A 71 -6.98 -9.98 0.72
C ARG A 71 -6.00 -11.12 0.94
N ILE A 72 -6.52 -12.34 0.98
CA ILE A 72 -5.72 -13.56 1.01
C ILE A 72 -5.66 -14.11 -0.41
N ILE A 73 -4.44 -14.40 -0.89
CA ILE A 73 -4.19 -15.00 -2.21
C ILE A 73 -3.31 -16.22 -1.95
N VAL A 74 -3.76 -17.39 -2.41
CA VAL A 74 -3.02 -18.65 -2.31
C VAL A 74 -3.12 -19.34 -3.66
N ALA A 75 -1.97 -19.66 -4.25
CA ALA A 75 -1.88 -20.18 -5.62
C ALA A 75 -2.74 -19.35 -6.61
N ASN A 76 -3.83 -19.93 -7.12
CA ASN A 76 -4.72 -19.31 -8.10
C ASN A 76 -6.09 -18.93 -7.50
N GLN A 77 -6.18 -18.82 -6.18
CA GLN A 77 -7.40 -18.50 -5.44
C GLN A 77 -7.22 -17.22 -4.62
N TYR A 78 -8.31 -16.48 -4.42
CA TYR A 78 -8.32 -15.31 -3.54
C TYR A 78 -9.63 -15.17 -2.77
N CYS A 79 -9.57 -14.42 -1.67
CA CYS A 79 -10.73 -14.04 -0.88
C CYS A 79 -10.48 -12.71 -0.18
N ASP A 80 -11.52 -11.88 -0.06
CA ASP A 80 -11.49 -10.61 0.64
C ASP A 80 -12.28 -10.74 1.95
N ILE A 81 -11.60 -10.55 3.08
CA ILE A 81 -12.17 -10.69 4.42
C ILE A 81 -12.30 -9.30 5.06
N PRO A 82 -13.51 -8.80 5.34
CA PRO A 82 -13.70 -7.49 5.96
C PRO A 82 -13.01 -7.40 7.33
N LEU A 83 -12.35 -6.27 7.59
CA LEU A 83 -11.65 -5.99 8.87
C LEU A 83 -12.40 -5.01 9.77
N GLY A 84 -13.60 -4.58 9.37
CA GLY A 84 -14.43 -3.62 10.08
C GLY A 84 -14.66 -2.33 9.29
N SER A 85 -15.26 -1.33 9.94
CA SER A 85 -15.52 -0.02 9.32
C SER A 85 -14.29 0.89 9.30
N ILE A 86 -13.39 0.75 10.28
CA ILE A 86 -12.14 1.52 10.42
C ILE A 86 -11.02 0.56 10.84
N TYR A 87 -9.83 0.73 10.26
CA TYR A 87 -8.64 -0.04 10.62
C TYR A 87 -7.42 0.88 10.71
N LEU A 88 -6.64 0.72 11.78
CA LEU A 88 -5.40 1.45 12.00
C LEU A 88 -4.22 0.50 11.77
N VAL A 89 -3.37 0.83 10.81
CA VAL A 89 -2.11 0.16 10.55
C VAL A 89 -0.99 0.94 11.20
N ARG A 90 -0.19 0.27 12.04
CA ARG A 90 0.99 0.88 12.63
C ARG A 90 2.10 0.99 11.59
N GLY A 91 2.67 2.18 11.44
CA GLY A 91 3.52 2.56 10.33
C GLY A 91 4.80 1.76 10.26
N GLU A 92 5.34 1.31 11.39
CA GLU A 92 6.50 0.44 11.31
C GLU A 92 6.15 -0.86 10.58
N ASN A 93 4.93 -1.42 10.68
CA ASN A 93 4.60 -2.71 10.06
C ASN A 93 4.35 -2.64 8.55
N VAL A 94 4.32 -1.44 7.97
CA VAL A 94 4.15 -1.22 6.54
C VAL A 94 5.45 -1.57 5.81
N VAL A 95 5.35 -2.46 4.83
CA VAL A 95 6.46 -2.78 3.91
C VAL A 95 6.36 -1.90 2.67
N LEU A 96 5.19 -1.90 2.04
CA LEU A 96 4.89 -1.04 0.89
C LEU A 96 3.40 -0.70 0.84
N MET A 97 3.10 0.35 0.09
CA MET A 97 1.75 0.84 -0.16
C MET A 97 1.66 1.35 -1.59
N GLY A 98 0.51 1.16 -2.24
CA GLY A 98 0.28 1.66 -3.59
C GLY A 98 -1.18 1.72 -3.97
N ARG A 99 -1.48 2.68 -4.86
CA ARG A 99 -2.84 2.94 -5.35
C ARG A 99 -3.37 1.75 -6.13
N VAL A 100 -4.63 1.42 -5.88
CA VAL A 100 -5.34 0.33 -6.55
C VAL A 100 -6.12 0.87 -7.75
N ASP A 101 -5.87 0.31 -8.93
CA ASP A 101 -6.73 0.45 -10.12
C ASP A 101 -7.73 -0.72 -10.14
N GLU A 102 -8.97 -0.47 -9.71
CA GLU A 102 -9.99 -1.52 -9.57
C GLU A 102 -10.26 -2.28 -10.87
N ALA A 103 -10.05 -1.65 -12.03
CA ALA A 103 -10.27 -2.30 -13.33
C ALA A 103 -9.21 -3.34 -13.68
N LYS A 104 -8.04 -3.29 -13.03
CA LYS A 104 -6.88 -4.15 -13.34
C LYS A 104 -6.37 -4.94 -12.14
N GLU A 105 -6.96 -4.74 -10.97
CA GLU A 105 -6.44 -5.23 -9.69
C GLU A 105 -6.43 -6.77 -9.60
N ILE A 106 -7.47 -7.42 -10.14
CA ILE A 106 -7.65 -8.86 -10.02
C ILE A 106 -7.44 -9.49 -11.40
N PRO A 107 -6.34 -10.24 -11.61
CA PRO A 107 -6.14 -11.00 -12.83
C PRO A 107 -7.30 -11.98 -13.08
N THR A 108 -7.68 -12.15 -14.34
CA THR A 108 -8.73 -13.10 -14.74
C THR A 108 -8.39 -14.56 -14.42
N THR A 109 -7.14 -14.84 -14.09
CA THR A 109 -6.71 -16.18 -13.66
C THR A 109 -7.14 -16.50 -12.24
N LEU A 110 -7.33 -15.51 -11.36
CA LEU A 110 -7.65 -15.76 -9.95
C LEU A 110 -9.12 -16.14 -9.75
N GLN A 111 -9.35 -17.19 -8.97
CA GLN A 111 -10.69 -17.65 -8.59
C GLN A 111 -11.08 -17.13 -7.21
N LEU A 112 -12.24 -16.46 -7.11
CA LEU A 112 -12.85 -16.10 -5.82
C LEU A 112 -13.36 -17.36 -5.12
N VAL A 113 -12.97 -17.54 -3.86
CA VAL A 113 -13.38 -18.67 -3.02
C VAL A 113 -13.94 -18.20 -1.68
N SER A 114 -14.56 -19.12 -0.93
CA SER A 114 -15.09 -18.80 0.39
C SER A 114 -13.98 -18.51 1.42
N PRO A 115 -14.30 -17.79 2.52
CA PRO A 115 -13.35 -17.55 3.60
C PRO A 115 -12.87 -18.84 4.30
N GLU A 116 -13.62 -19.93 4.23
CA GLU A 116 -13.20 -21.21 4.81
C GLU A 116 -12.18 -21.92 3.90
N GLU A 117 -12.47 -21.97 2.61
CA GLU A 117 -11.59 -22.58 1.60
C GLU A 117 -10.24 -21.88 1.53
N ILE A 118 -10.22 -20.54 1.50
CA ILE A 118 -8.96 -19.79 1.41
C ILE A 118 -8.09 -19.98 2.66
N ARG A 119 -8.69 -20.08 3.85
CA ARG A 119 -7.96 -20.28 5.11
C ARG A 119 -7.37 -21.68 5.17
N LYS A 120 -8.12 -22.68 4.69
CA LYS A 120 -7.63 -24.05 4.55
C LYS A 120 -6.44 -24.12 3.57
N ALA A 121 -6.55 -23.47 2.42
CA ALA A 121 -5.46 -23.38 1.44
C ALA A 121 -4.22 -22.68 2.02
N GLN A 122 -4.41 -21.58 2.74
CA GLN A 122 -3.32 -20.84 3.38
C GLN A 122 -2.61 -21.65 4.46
N GLN A 123 -3.36 -22.43 5.25
CA GLN A 123 -2.76 -23.30 6.27
C GLN A 123 -1.92 -24.42 5.62
N ALA A 124 -2.45 -25.06 4.57
CA ALA A 124 -1.72 -26.09 3.84
C ALA A 124 -0.41 -25.56 3.23
N GLU A 125 -0.42 -24.36 2.64
CA GLU A 125 0.79 -23.72 2.10
C GLU A 125 1.83 -23.43 3.18
N LYS A 126 1.39 -22.93 4.35
CA LYS A 126 2.28 -22.69 5.50
C LYS A 126 2.91 -23.99 6.02
N ASP A 127 2.12 -25.05 6.15
CA ASP A 127 2.60 -26.35 6.62
C ASP A 127 3.63 -26.93 5.65
N GLU A 128 3.39 -26.82 4.33
CA GLU A 128 4.36 -27.22 3.30
C GLU A 128 5.66 -26.41 3.37
N MET A 129 5.58 -25.09 3.57
CA MET A 129 6.77 -24.23 3.70
C MET A 129 7.61 -24.62 4.92
N LEU A 130 6.97 -24.95 6.05
CA LEU A 130 7.67 -25.40 7.25
C LEU A 130 8.40 -26.72 7.01
N VAL A 131 7.74 -27.68 6.38
CA VAL A 131 8.35 -28.97 6.04
C VAL A 131 9.56 -28.78 5.12
N ARG A 132 9.43 -27.96 4.06
CA ARG A 132 10.56 -27.64 3.16
C ARG A 132 11.72 -26.96 3.90
N GLY A 133 11.43 -26.01 4.79
CA GLY A 133 12.44 -25.32 5.59
C GLY A 133 13.25 -26.27 6.46
N THR A 134 12.59 -27.25 7.09
CA THR A 134 13.28 -28.26 7.92
C THR A 134 14.12 -29.26 7.10
N MET A 135 13.72 -29.56 5.85
CA MET A 135 14.48 -30.45 4.98
C MET A 135 15.76 -29.81 4.44
N LEU A 136 15.80 -28.48 4.28
CA LEU A 136 16.99 -27.76 3.80
C LEU A 136 18.06 -27.54 4.88
N GLN A 137 17.78 -27.84 6.15
CA GLN A 137 18.72 -27.71 7.26
C GLN A 137 19.41 -29.04 7.66
N ARG A 138 19.25 -30.09 6.86
CA ARG A 138 19.96 -31.37 6.99
C ARG A 138 21.00 -31.52 5.90
#